data_AF-A0A6J6L494-F1
#
_entry.id   AF-A0A6J6L494-F1
#
_cell.length_a   1.000
_cell.length_b   1.000
_cell.length_c   1.000
_cell.angle_alpha   90.00
_cell.angle_beta   90.00
_cell.angle_gamma   90.00
#
_symmetry.space_group_name_H-M   'P 1'
#
loop_
_entity.id
_entity.type
_entity.pdbx_description
1 polymer ?
#
loop_
_entity_poly.entity_id
_entity_poly.type
_entity_poly.pdbx_seq_one_letter_code
_entity_poly.pdbx_strand_id
1 'polypeptide(L)'
;MSTFQKVAIQGPGLKKEGVVVLQTLFIGFFVFIESVFRSGVGVITGIAICAAMYGSLRFGRPGTTYVSVVTPPLAFAATSLLTTIVLVGFRPSRVGIDFIAALASEAPFLIVSALYGWFMYFNQKAKKKPFKSENRVA
;
A
#
# COMPACT_ATOMS: atom_id res chain seq x y z
N MET A 1 22.94 2.30 -17.38
CA MET A 1 23.12 2.73 -15.98
C MET A 1 22.15 3.87 -15.71
N SER A 2 20.99 3.57 -15.13
CA SER A 2 20.06 4.56 -14.57
C SER A 2 19.59 4.00 -13.24
N THR A 3 20.49 4.14 -12.29
CA THR A 3 20.32 3.78 -10.89
C THR A 3 19.15 4.60 -10.37
N PHE A 4 17.99 3.96 -10.16
CA PHE A 4 16.99 4.45 -9.21
C PHE A 4 17.69 4.45 -7.84
N GLN A 5 18.47 5.50 -7.59
CA GLN A 5 19.36 5.73 -6.45
C GLN A 5 18.65 5.30 -5.20
N LYS A 6 18.76 4.02 -4.79
CA LYS A 6 18.27 3.56 -3.50
C LYS A 6 18.87 4.59 -2.56
N VAL A 7 18.03 5.42 -1.96
CA VAL A 7 18.34 5.96 -0.65
C VAL A 7 18.33 4.70 0.20
N ALA A 8 19.46 3.99 0.13
CA ALA A 8 19.78 2.89 0.97
C ALA A 8 19.95 3.59 2.29
N ILE A 9 18.88 3.62 3.08
CA ILE A 9 19.07 3.78 4.51
C ILE A 9 20.13 2.75 4.86
N GLN A 10 21.27 3.25 5.35
CA GLN A 10 22.39 2.45 5.80
C GLN A 10 21.87 1.61 6.97
N GLY A 11 21.39 0.40 6.68
CA GLY A 11 20.78 -0.50 7.65
C GLY A 11 20.00 -1.66 7.00
N PRO A 12 19.73 -2.75 7.74
CA PRO A 12 18.92 -3.86 7.25
C PRO A 12 17.54 -3.35 6.83
N GLY A 13 17.24 -3.35 5.53
CA GLY A 13 15.96 -2.89 4.99
C GLY A 13 14.75 -3.60 5.63
N LEU A 14 13.56 -3.00 5.48
CA LEU A 14 12.37 -3.36 6.25
C LEU A 14 11.90 -4.81 5.96
N LYS A 15 11.70 -5.60 7.02
CA LYS A 15 11.13 -6.96 6.96
C LYS A 15 9.65 -6.91 6.52
N LYS A 16 9.11 -8.05 6.09
CA LYS A 16 7.71 -8.20 5.65
C LYS A 16 6.71 -7.68 6.68
N GLU A 17 6.89 -8.05 7.95
CA GLU A 17 6.02 -7.62 9.05
C GLU A 17 6.13 -6.12 9.32
N GLY A 18 7.34 -5.55 9.26
CA GLY A 18 7.56 -4.12 9.46
C GLY A 18 6.88 -3.27 8.41
N VAL A 19 6.82 -3.73 7.15
CA VAL A 19 6.05 -3.09 6.08
C VAL A 19 4.55 -3.07 6.45
N VAL A 20 4.02 -4.19 6.93
CA VAL A 20 2.60 -4.31 7.29
C VAL A 20 2.22 -3.38 8.44
N VAL A 21 3.03 -3.38 9.49
CA VAL A 21 2.78 -2.55 10.68
C VAL A 21 2.86 -1.07 10.32
N LEU A 22 3.89 -0.65 9.58
CA LEU A 22 4.07 0.76 9.22
C LEU A 22 2.94 1.26 8.32
N GLN A 23 2.53 0.46 7.33
CA GLN A 23 1.43 0.81 6.43
C GLN A 23 0.09 0.87 7.17
N THR A 24 -0.20 -0.11 8.02
CA THR A 24 -1.45 -0.14 8.79
C THR A 24 -1.54 1.02 9.78
N LEU A 25 -0.45 1.33 10.50
CA LEU A 25 -0.41 2.47 11.42
C LEU A 25 -0.57 3.80 10.67
N PHE A 26 0.16 3.98 9.57
CA PHE A 26 0.13 5.24 8.82
C PHE A 26 -1.24 5.48 8.19
N ILE A 27 -1.79 4.48 7.49
CA ILE A 27 -3.12 4.57 6.86
C ILE A 27 -4.21 4.70 7.93
N GLY A 28 -4.16 3.90 9.00
CA GLY A 28 -5.14 3.93 10.07
C GLY A 28 -5.19 5.27 10.80
N PHE A 29 -4.04 5.92 10.99
CA PHE A 29 -3.99 7.26 11.59
C PHE A 29 -4.71 8.31 10.74
N PHE A 30 -4.46 8.32 9.42
CA PHE A 30 -5.13 9.27 8.51
C PHE A 30 -6.63 8.96 8.34
N VAL A 31 -7.00 7.68 8.24
CA VAL A 31 -8.41 7.24 8.21
C VAL A 31 -9.13 7.71 9.46
N PHE A 32 -8.54 7.51 10.64
CA PHE A 32 -9.14 7.92 11.90
C PHE A 32 -9.36 9.44 11.97
N ILE A 33 -8.35 10.23 11.62
CA ILE A 33 -8.46 11.69 11.62
C ILE A 33 -9.53 12.15 10.62
N GLU A 34 -9.48 11.71 9.36
CA GLU A 34 -10.48 12.15 8.37
C GLU A 34 -11.90 11.68 8.72
N SER A 35 -12.07 10.47 9.25
CA SER A 35 -13.39 10.01 9.70
C SER A 35 -13.94 10.82 10.88
N VAL A 36 -13.08 11.28 11.81
CA VAL A 36 -13.51 12.12 12.93
C VAL A 36 -13.87 13.55 12.46
N PHE A 37 -13.07 14.15 11.57
CA PHE A 37 -13.27 15.55 11.17
C PHE A 37 -14.19 15.76 9.95
N ARG A 38 -14.23 14.80 9.03
CA ARG A 38 -14.94 14.91 7.74
C ARG A 38 -16.12 13.94 7.62
N SER A 39 -16.37 13.14 8.66
CA SER A 39 -17.38 12.06 8.66
C SER A 39 -17.20 11.06 7.49
N GLY A 40 -15.98 10.97 6.93
CA GLY A 40 -15.68 10.15 5.78
C GLY A 40 -14.24 10.35 5.29
N VAL A 41 -13.66 9.28 4.74
CA VAL A 41 -12.32 9.29 4.14
C VAL A 41 -12.29 10.05 2.82
N GLY A 42 -11.10 10.45 2.38
CA GLY A 42 -10.95 11.39 1.28
C GLY A 42 -9.54 11.51 0.72
N VAL A 43 -9.33 12.59 -0.02
CA VAL A 43 -8.08 12.83 -0.76
C VAL A 43 -6.83 12.74 0.13
N ILE A 44 -6.92 13.08 1.43
CA ILE A 44 -5.78 13.00 2.34
C ILE A 44 -5.42 11.54 2.60
N THR A 45 -6.40 10.68 2.88
CA THR A 45 -6.18 9.23 3.00
C THR A 45 -5.70 8.61 1.69
N GLY A 46 -6.21 9.04 0.53
CA GLY A 46 -5.73 8.54 -0.76
C GLY A 46 -4.28 8.86 -1.06
N ILE A 47 -3.85 10.08 -0.72
CA ILE A 47 -2.43 10.46 -0.81
C ILE A 47 -1.60 9.65 0.20
N ALA A 48 -2.11 9.43 1.42
CA ALA A 48 -1.42 8.62 2.44
C ALA A 48 -1.24 7.16 1.99
N ILE A 49 -2.23 6.56 1.34
CA ILE A 49 -2.15 5.22 0.75
C ILE A 49 -1.07 5.18 -0.34
N CYS A 50 -1.05 6.16 -1.24
CA CYS A 50 -0.02 6.28 -2.27
C CYS A 50 1.39 6.43 -1.68
N ALA A 51 1.54 7.26 -0.66
CA ALA A 51 2.80 7.50 0.03
C ALA A 51 3.27 6.26 0.81
N ALA A 52 2.38 5.56 1.52
CA ALA A 52 2.67 4.33 2.23
C ALA A 52 3.07 3.20 1.27
N MET A 53 2.41 3.12 0.12
CA MET A 53 2.78 2.18 -0.94
C MET A 53 4.15 2.53 -1.53
N TYR A 54 4.39 3.78 -1.92
CA TYR A 54 5.69 4.20 -2.45
C TYR A 54 6.82 3.98 -1.45
N GLY A 55 6.61 4.34 -0.18
CA GLY A 55 7.56 4.11 0.91
C GLY A 55 7.89 2.63 1.06
N SER A 56 6.88 1.76 1.08
CA SER A 56 7.12 0.32 1.19
C SER A 56 7.86 -0.30 -0.01
N LEU A 57 7.57 0.13 -1.24
CA LEU A 57 8.30 -0.32 -2.43
C LEU A 57 9.76 0.15 -2.38
N ARG A 58 10.01 1.32 -1.80
CA ARG A 58 11.34 1.92 -1.73
C ARG A 58 12.21 1.37 -0.62
N PHE A 59 11.64 1.16 0.57
CA PHE A 59 12.35 0.69 1.78
C PHE A 59 12.33 -0.84 1.95
N GLY A 60 11.55 -1.56 1.13
CA GLY A 60 11.40 -3.01 1.19
C GLY A 60 12.58 -3.82 0.62
N ARG A 61 12.95 -4.91 1.28
CA ARG A 61 13.93 -5.90 0.79
C ARG A 61 13.36 -6.67 -0.43
N PRO A 62 14.17 -7.14 -1.41
CA PRO A 62 13.68 -8.02 -2.47
C PRO A 62 12.91 -9.22 -1.89
N GLY A 63 11.62 -9.35 -2.22
CA GLY A 63 10.69 -10.31 -1.61
C GLY A 63 9.56 -9.69 -0.77
N THR A 64 9.58 -8.37 -0.54
CA THR A 64 8.51 -7.62 0.16
C THR A 64 7.53 -6.91 -0.77
N THR A 65 7.81 -6.88 -2.08
CA THR A 65 7.01 -6.15 -3.08
C THR A 65 5.55 -6.62 -3.16
N TYR A 66 5.29 -7.91 -2.98
CA TYR A 66 3.92 -8.43 -2.98
C TYR A 66 3.12 -7.90 -1.78
N VAL A 67 3.71 -7.99 -0.58
CA VAL A 67 3.10 -7.48 0.66
C VAL A 67 2.88 -5.96 0.55
N SER A 68 3.89 -5.24 0.06
CA SER A 68 3.85 -3.80 -0.16
C SER A 68 2.72 -3.31 -1.10
N VAL A 69 2.26 -4.14 -2.05
CA VAL A 69 1.15 -3.82 -2.98
C VAL A 69 -0.22 -4.22 -2.41
N VAL A 70 -0.29 -5.34 -1.69
CA VAL A 70 -1.56 -5.90 -1.18
C VAL A 70 -1.95 -5.32 0.19
N THR A 71 -0.96 -4.93 0.98
CA THR A 71 -1.20 -4.38 2.32
C THR A 71 -1.90 -3.03 2.31
N PRO A 72 -1.61 -2.04 1.44
CA PRO A 72 -2.34 -0.77 1.48
C PRO A 72 -3.87 -0.93 1.30
N PRO A 73 -4.37 -1.72 0.34
CA PRO A 73 -5.81 -2.03 0.25
C PRO A 73 -6.35 -2.73 1.51
N LEU A 74 -5.62 -3.72 2.03
CA LEU A 74 -6.06 -4.51 3.19
C LEU A 74 -6.10 -3.66 4.48
N ALA A 75 -5.05 -2.87 4.69
CA ALA A 75 -4.91 -1.95 5.81
C ALA A 75 -6.03 -0.93 5.78
N PHE A 76 -6.27 -0.29 4.63
CA PHE A 76 -7.37 0.66 4.48
C PHE A 76 -8.74 0.03 4.76
N ALA A 77 -9.03 -1.14 4.21
CA ALA A 77 -10.29 -1.84 4.44
C ALA A 77 -10.48 -2.19 5.93
N ALA A 78 -9.45 -2.73 6.58
CA ALA A 78 -9.52 -3.07 8.00
C ALA A 78 -9.68 -1.83 8.87
N THR A 79 -8.92 -0.76 8.62
CA THR A 79 -8.96 0.46 9.44
C THR A 79 -10.24 1.23 9.24
N SER A 80 -10.74 1.37 8.00
CA SER A 80 -12.00 2.08 7.74
C SER A 80 -13.19 1.35 8.37
N LEU A 81 -13.24 0.03 8.26
CA LEU A 81 -14.29 -0.78 8.89
C LEU A 81 -14.23 -0.65 10.42
N LEU A 82 -13.04 -0.75 11.03
CA LEU A 82 -12.85 -0.58 12.47
C LEU A 82 -13.29 0.82 12.92
N THR A 83 -12.83 1.88 12.23
CA THR A 83 -13.14 3.27 12.57
C THR A 83 -14.64 3.54 12.44
N THR A 84 -15.31 3.03 11.39
CA THR A 84 -16.75 3.18 11.23
C THR A 84 -17.52 2.46 12.33
N ILE A 85 -17.12 1.25 12.74
CA ILE A 85 -17.73 0.55 13.87
C ILE A 85 -17.56 1.34 15.18
N VAL A 86 -16.37 1.88 15.41
CA VAL A 86 -16.06 2.65 16.63
C VAL A 86 -16.86 3.96 16.69
N LEU A 87 -16.99 4.67 15.57
CA LEU A 87 -17.66 5.98 15.52
C LEU A 87 -19.19 5.89 15.42
N VAL A 88 -19.71 4.90 14.67
CA VAL A 88 -21.15 4.79 14.37
C VAL A 88 -21.87 3.76 15.25
N GLY A 89 -21.12 2.86 15.90
CA GLY A 89 -21.65 1.75 16.70
C GLY A 89 -22.12 0.57 15.84
N PHE A 90 -22.77 -0.42 16.48
CA PHE A 90 -23.17 -1.68 15.84
C PHE A 90 -24.47 -1.55 15.02
N ARG A 91 -24.46 -0.67 14.01
CA ARG A 91 -25.58 -0.43 13.08
C ARG A 91 -25.17 -0.93 11.69
N PRO A 92 -25.33 -2.23 11.39
CA PRO A 92 -24.73 -2.85 10.20
C PRO A 92 -25.13 -2.17 8.88
N SER A 93 -26.37 -1.67 8.77
CA SER A 93 -26.83 -0.94 7.59
C SER A 93 -26.06 0.37 7.36
N ARG A 94 -25.73 1.11 8.43
CA ARG A 94 -25.01 2.39 8.31
C ARG A 94 -23.51 2.15 8.14
N VAL A 95 -22.97 1.21 8.92
CA VAL A 95 -21.56 0.79 8.81
C VAL A 95 -21.23 0.31 7.40
N GLY A 96 -22.10 -0.50 6.79
CA GLY A 96 -21.91 -0.98 5.42
C GLY A 96 -21.93 0.12 4.37
N ILE A 97 -22.86 1.09 4.49
CA ILE A 97 -22.96 2.22 3.56
C ILE A 97 -21.74 3.14 3.69
N ASP A 98 -21.35 3.50 4.91
CA ASP A 98 -20.20 4.37 5.16
C ASP A 98 -18.89 3.70 4.72
N PHE A 99 -18.78 2.38 4.90
CA PHE A 99 -17.64 1.60 4.42
C PHE A 99 -17.56 1.54 2.88
N ILE A 100 -18.68 1.32 2.19
CA ILE A 100 -18.71 1.31 0.72
C ILE A 100 -18.42 2.72 0.17
N ALA A 101 -18.95 3.76 0.80
CA ALA A 101 -18.65 5.15 0.44
C ALA A 101 -17.17 5.47 0.61
N ALA A 102 -16.56 4.99 1.70
CA ALA A 102 -15.14 5.11 1.95
C ALA A 102 -14.31 4.41 0.86
N LEU A 103 -14.66 3.17 0.51
CA LEU A 103 -14.02 2.42 -0.57
C LEU A 103 -14.18 3.09 -1.94
N ALA A 104 -15.36 3.64 -2.23
CA ALA A 104 -15.62 4.32 -3.49
C ALA A 104 -14.78 5.60 -3.64
N SER A 105 -14.59 6.35 -2.56
CA SER A 105 -13.73 7.54 -2.53
C SER A 105 -12.26 7.19 -2.79
N GLU A 106 -11.80 6.06 -2.24
CA GLU A 106 -10.40 5.64 -2.31
C GLU A 106 -10.05 4.75 -3.51
N ALA A 107 -11.06 4.23 -4.20
CA ALA A 107 -10.88 3.39 -5.39
C ALA A 107 -9.98 4.02 -6.46
N PRO A 108 -10.08 5.32 -6.82
CA PRO A 108 -9.21 5.91 -7.85
C PRO A 108 -7.74 5.87 -7.44
N PHE A 109 -7.44 6.18 -6.18
CA PHE A 109 -6.08 6.18 -5.63
C PHE A 109 -5.53 4.76 -5.52
N LEU A 110 -6.36 3.79 -5.11
CA LEU A 110 -6.01 2.38 -5.08
C LEU A 110 -5.72 1.83 -6.49
N ILE A 111 -6.50 2.23 -7.50
CA ILE A 111 -6.26 1.82 -8.89
C ILE A 111 -4.93 2.39 -9.40
N VAL A 112 -4.69 3.69 -9.23
CA VAL A 112 -3.45 4.34 -9.69
C VAL A 112 -2.23 3.76 -8.99
N SER A 113 -2.31 3.59 -7.67
CA SER A 113 -1.22 3.05 -6.87
C SER A 113 -0.94 1.58 -7.23
N ALA A 114 -1.98 0.74 -7.38
CA ALA A 114 -1.85 -0.65 -7.82
C ALA A 114 -1.22 -0.76 -9.21
N LEU A 115 -1.70 0.03 -10.19
CA LEU A 115 -1.11 0.07 -11.54
C LEU A 115 0.38 0.39 -11.49
N TYR A 116 0.77 1.38 -10.69
CA TYR A 116 2.17 1.75 -10.51
C TYR A 116 3.00 0.63 -9.84
N GLY A 117 2.48 0.00 -8.78
CA GLY A 117 3.16 -1.10 -8.09
C GLY A 117 3.38 -2.32 -8.97
N TRP A 118 2.36 -2.72 -9.72
CA TRP A 118 2.44 -3.82 -10.67
C TRP A 118 3.37 -3.51 -11.84
N PHE A 119 3.34 -2.29 -12.38
CA PHE A 119 4.28 -1.84 -13.40
C PHE A 119 5.74 -1.95 -12.91
N MET A 120 6.03 -1.47 -11.70
CA MET A 120 7.35 -1.61 -11.09
C MET A 120 7.76 -3.08 -10.88
N TYR A 121 6.84 -3.93 -10.41
CA TYR A 121 7.09 -5.35 -10.21
C TYR A 121 7.44 -6.08 -11.52
N PHE A 122 6.68 -5.83 -12.59
CA PHE A 122 6.96 -6.41 -13.90
C PHE A 122 8.25 -5.87 -14.51
N ASN A 123 8.54 -4.58 -14.35
CA ASN A 123 9.80 -3.98 -14.81
C ASN A 123 11.02 -4.61 -14.09
N GLN A 124 10.90 -4.91 -12.79
CA GLN A 124 11.93 -5.63 -12.04
C GLN A 124 12.10 -7.08 -12.51
N LYS A 125 11.00 -7.78 -12.86
CA LYS A 125 11.07 -9.13 -13.44
C LYS A 125 11.68 -9.15 -14.83
N ALA A 126 11.37 -8.15 -15.67
CA ALA A 126 11.93 -8.02 -17.00
C ALA A 126 13.46 -7.80 -16.95
N LYS A 127 13.95 -6.97 -16.03
CA LYS A 127 15.38 -6.72 -15.83
C LYS A 127 16.14 -7.86 -15.15
N LYS A 128 15.44 -8.78 -14.48
CA LYS A 128 16.03 -9.95 -13.80
C LYS A 128 16.10 -11.21 -14.66
N LYS A 129 15.75 -11.15 -15.95
CA LYS A 129 16.19 -12.19 -16.89
C LYS A 129 17.66 -11.92 -17.24
N PRO A 130 18.66 -12.59 -16.63
CA PRO A 130 19.92 -12.72 -17.32
C PRO A 130 19.61 -13.44 -18.63
N PHE A 131 20.12 -12.87 -19.73
CA PHE A 131 20.22 -13.56 -21.00
C PHE A 131 20.92 -14.90 -20.72
N LYS A 132 20.16 -16.00 -20.79
CA LYS A 132 20.69 -17.35 -20.75
C LYS A 132 21.32 -17.62 -22.11
N SER A 133 22.36 -16.88 -22.47
CA SER A 133 23.26 -17.31 -23.53
C SER A 133 24.19 -18.36 -22.96
N GLU A 134 24.14 -19.53 -23.60
CA GLU A 134 25.37 -20.10 -24.12
C GLU A 134 26.39 -20.50 -23.06
N ASN A 135 26.12 -21.64 -22.42
CA ASN A 135 27.16 -22.53 -21.89
C ASN A 135 26.57 -23.95 -21.75
N ARG A 136 26.05 -24.47 -22.86
CA ARG A 136 25.86 -25.91 -23.10
C ARG A 136 26.56 -26.26 -24.41
N VAL A 137 27.85 -26.00 -24.48
CA VAL A 137 28.79 -26.60 -25.44
C VAL A 137 30.19 -26.34 -24.88
N ALA A 138 30.66 -27.27 -24.05
CA ALA A 138 32.06 -27.57 -23.80
C ALA A 138 32.09 -28.94 -23.08
#